data_AF-A0A1F7GJ59-F1
#
_entry.id   AF-A0A1F7GJ59-F1
#
_cell.length_a   1.000
_cell.length_b   1.000
_cell.length_c   1.000
_cell.angle_alpha   90.00
_cell.angle_beta   90.00
_cell.angle_gamma   90.00
#
_symmetry.space_group_name_H-M   'P 1'
#
loop_
_entity.id
_entity.type
_entity.pdbx_description
1 polymer ?
#
loop_
_entity_poly.entity_id
_entity_poly.type
_entity_poly.pdbx_seq_one_letter_code
_entity_poly.pdbx_strand_id
1 'polypeptide(L)'
;MDNKFILESLASDLKRVALGLHRGSNSMAQRFLDEAIKRKREVEMKTVAPYIRELLDGLNKDIDSEKALMYSTLIQNYTQKKILK
;
A
#
# COMPACT_ATOMS: atom_id res chain seq x y z
N MET A 1 14.64 2.94 9.24
CA MET A 1 13.49 2.01 9.28
C MET A 1 13.59 1.13 8.05
N ASP A 2 13.35 -0.18 8.18
CA ASP A 2 13.46 -1.09 7.03
C ASP A 2 12.25 -0.86 6.10
N ASN A 3 12.51 -0.52 4.84
CA ASN A 3 11.48 -0.35 3.81
C ASN A 3 10.55 -1.55 3.73
N LYS A 4 11.04 -2.76 4.04
CA LYS A 4 10.20 -3.96 4.10
C LYS A 4 9.02 -3.80 5.06
N PHE A 5 9.26 -3.40 6.31
CA PHE A 5 8.20 -3.25 7.31
C PHE A 5 7.25 -2.10 6.98
N ILE A 6 7.77 -1.00 6.42
CA ILE A 6 6.94 0.13 5.97
C ILE A 6 5.99 -0.32 4.85
N LEU A 7 6.52 -1.03 3.85
CA LEU A 7 5.76 -1.52 2.71
C LEU A 7 4.77 -2.62 3.08
N GLU A 8 5.12 -3.53 3.99
CA GLU A 8 4.19 -4.52 4.55
C GLU A 8 3.03 -3.85 5.28
N SER A 9 3.33 -2.83 6.08
CA SER A 9 2.32 -2.06 6.79
C SER A 9 1.41 -1.30 5.82
N LEU A 10 1.99 -0.64 4.81
CA LEU A 10 1.26 0.07 3.75
C LEU A 10 0.35 -0.88 2.96
N ALA A 11 0.84 -2.06 2.58
CA ALA A 11 0.04 -3.08 1.92
C ALA A 11 -1.15 -3.52 2.79
N SER A 12 -0.94 -3.66 4.10
CA SER A 12 -1.98 -4.00 5.07
C SER A 12 -3.05 -2.92 5.19
N ASP A 13 -2.65 -1.65 5.19
CA ASP A 13 -3.58 -0.52 5.23
C ASP A 13 -4.41 -0.44 3.95
N LEU A 14 -3.78 -0.55 2.78
CA LEU A 14 -4.49 -0.55 1.49
C LEU A 14 -5.47 -1.72 1.36
N LYS A 15 -5.17 -2.88 1.94
CA LYS A 15 -6.12 -3.99 2.01
C LYS A 15 -7.37 -3.61 2.80
N ARG A 16 -7.21 -2.84 3.90
CA ARG A 16 -8.33 -2.36 4.71
C ARG A 16 -9.09 -1.22 4.02
N VAL A 17 -8.41 -0.37 3.25
CA VAL A 17 -9.05 0.61 2.36
C VAL A 17 -9.96 -0.11 1.36
N ALA A 18 -9.44 -1.11 0.65
CA ALA A 18 -10.19 -1.90 -0.32
C ALA A 18 -11.44 -2.55 0.31
N LEU A 19 -11.29 -3.22 1.46
CA LEU A 19 -12.40 -3.84 2.19
C LEU A 19 -13.42 -2.81 2.69
N GLY A 20 -12.95 -1.65 3.15
CA GLY A 20 -13.81 -0.59 3.65
C GLY A 20 -14.67 0.01 2.55
N LEU A 21 -14.05 0.40 1.42
CA LEU A 21 -14.74 0.93 0.25
C LEU A 21 -15.75 -0.09 -0.31
N HIS A 22 -15.34 -1.35 -0.47
CA HIS A 22 -16.21 -2.42 -0.97
C HIS A 22 -17.44 -2.67 -0.08
N ARG A 23 -17.32 -2.46 1.23
CA ARG A 23 -18.41 -2.66 2.21
C ARG A 23 -19.18 -1.38 2.56
N GLY A 24 -18.87 -0.25 1.92
CA GLY A 24 -19.47 1.05 2.24
C GLY A 24 -19.03 1.67 3.58
N SER A 25 -17.97 1.14 4.20
CA SER A 25 -17.40 1.66 5.45
C SER A 25 -16.39 2.79 5.17
N ASN A 26 -16.90 3.90 4.64
CA ASN A 26 -16.08 5.01 4.13
C ASN A 26 -15.21 5.67 5.20
N SER A 27 -15.71 5.81 6.44
CA SER A 27 -14.95 6.40 7.54
C SER A 27 -13.74 5.57 7.95
N MET A 28 -13.89 4.24 7.96
CA MET A 28 -12.79 3.31 8.20
C MET A 28 -11.80 3.33 7.04
N ALA A 29 -12.29 3.28 5.79
CA ALA A 29 -11.45 3.35 4.60
C ALA A 29 -10.59 4.61 4.59
N GLN A 30 -11.19 5.77 4.89
CA GLN A 30 -10.46 7.04 4.94
C GLN A 30 -9.34 7.03 5.98
N ARG A 31 -9.60 6.50 7.19
CA ARG A 31 -8.56 6.39 8.24
C ARG A 31 -7.37 5.55 7.77
N PHE A 32 -7.62 4.38 7.19
CA PHE A 32 -6.52 3.54 6.67
C PHE A 32 -5.83 4.15 5.46
N LEU A 33 -6.52 4.94 4.65
CA LEU A 33 -5.91 5.65 3.53
C LEU A 33 -4.96 6.75 4.01
N ASP A 34 -5.35 7.51 5.03
CA ASP A 34 -4.46 8.51 5.64
C ASP A 34 -3.20 7.86 6.23
N GLU A 35 -3.35 6.70 6.87
CA GLU A 35 -2.25 5.88 7.38
C GLU A 35 -1.33 5.34 6.26
N ALA A 36 -1.89 4.88 5.14
CA ALA A 36 -1.12 4.43 3.98
C ALA A 36 -0.33 5.58 3.35
N ILE A 37 -0.94 6.76 3.22
CA ILE A 37 -0.28 7.98 2.70
C ILE A 37 0.85 8.44 3.63
N LYS A 38 0.68 8.30 4.94
CA LYS A 38 1.75 8.57 5.91
C LYS A 38 2.93 7.63 5.70
N ARG A 39 2.71 6.31 5.64
CA ARG A 39 3.76 5.30 5.41
C ARG A 39 4.49 5.48 4.09
N LYS A 40 3.77 5.86 3.02
CA LYS A 40 4.39 6.20 1.72
C LYS A 40 5.52 7.23 1.88
N ARG A 41 5.37 8.22 2.77
CA ARG A 41 6.38 9.27 3.00
C ARG A 41 7.60 8.77 3.78
N GLU A 42 7.49 7.62 4.45
CA GLU A 42 8.57 7.01 5.23
C GLU A 42 9.45 6.08 4.37
N VAL A 43 9.00 5.72 3.16
CA VAL A 43 9.73 4.85 2.23
C VAL A 43 10.95 5.57 1.64
N GLU A 44 12.13 4.95 1.74
CA GLU A 44 13.31 5.41 1.00
C GLU A 44 13.20 5.00 -0.47
N MET A 45 12.68 5.92 -1.29
CA MET A 45 12.33 5.67 -2.70
C MET A 45 13.51 5.21 -3.55
N LYS A 46 14.76 5.56 -3.23
CA LYS A 46 15.93 5.15 -4.04
C LYS A 46 16.24 3.65 -3.95
N THR A 47 15.73 2.97 -2.94
CA THR A 47 16.06 1.56 -2.66
C THR A 47 14.98 0.57 -3.08
N VAL A 48 13.80 1.05 -3.51
CA VAL A 48 12.72 0.20 -4.01
C VAL A 48 12.80 0.00 -5.53
N ALA A 49 12.21 -1.09 -6.03
CA ALA A 49 12.15 -1.36 -7.45
C ALA A 49 11.36 -0.26 -8.21
N PRO A 50 11.69 0.04 -9.49
CA PRO A 50 11.03 1.11 -10.25
C PRO A 50 9.50 1.01 -10.27
N TYR A 51 8.94 -0.19 -10.49
CA TYR A 51 7.49 -0.38 -10.50
C TYR A 51 6.84 -0.13 -9.13
N ILE A 52 7.56 -0.32 -8.02
CA ILE A 52 7.05 0.03 -6.68
C ILE A 52 7.01 1.55 -6.51
N ARG A 53 8.00 2.28 -7.04
CA ARG A 53 7.95 3.75 -7.05
C ARG A 53 6.75 4.27 -7.81
N GLU A 54 6.49 3.73 -9.00
CA GLU A 54 5.33 4.12 -9.82
C GLU A 54 3.99 3.90 -9.09
N LEU A 55 3.84 2.76 -8.40
CA LEU A 55 2.67 2.50 -7.56
C LEU A 55 2.57 3.51 -6.41
N LEU A 56 3.68 3.78 -5.71
CA LEU A 56 3.70 4.72 -4.59
C LEU A 56 3.41 6.16 -5.04
N ASP A 57 3.92 6.57 -6.20
CA ASP A 57 3.67 7.89 -6.78
C ASP A 57 2.20 8.04 -7.17
N GLY A 58 1.60 6.98 -7.74
CA GLY A 58 0.18 6.93 -8.09
C GLY A 58 -0.78 6.83 -6.90
N LEU A 59 -0.29 6.54 -5.69
CA LEU A 59 -1.11 6.46 -4.48
C LEU A 59 -1.45 7.87 -3.95
N ASN A 60 -2.75 8.19 -3.99
CA ASN A 60 -3.32 9.45 -3.53
C ASN A 60 -4.66 9.21 -2.79
N LYS A 61 -5.35 10.29 -2.38
CA LYS A 61 -6.61 10.22 -1.62
C LYS A 61 -7.83 9.80 -2.45
N ASP A 62 -7.73 9.83 -3.77
CA ASP A 62 -8.78 9.46 -4.73
C ASP A 62 -8.47 8.06 -5.29
N ILE A 63 -8.80 7.04 -4.51
CA ILE A 63 -8.55 5.64 -4.83
C ILE A 63 -9.84 4.82 -4.62
N ASP A 64 -10.18 3.99 -5.61
CA ASP A 64 -11.29 3.05 -5.51
C ASP A 64 -10.88 1.72 -4.83
N SER A 65 -11.87 0.85 -4.57
CA SER A 65 -11.64 -0.43 -3.89
C SER A 65 -10.73 -1.37 -4.68
N GLU A 66 -10.84 -1.40 -6.01
CA GLU A 66 -10.10 -2.32 -6.87
C GLU A 66 -8.64 -1.91 -6.98
N LYS A 67 -8.37 -0.62 -7.19
CA LYS A 67 -7.03 -0.05 -7.24
C LYS A 67 -6.32 -0.18 -5.89
N ALA A 68 -7.02 0.05 -4.77
CA ALA A 68 -6.48 -0.17 -3.44
C ALA A 68 -6.07 -1.64 -3.23
N LEU A 69 -6.91 -2.60 -3.69
CA LEU A 69 -6.61 -4.03 -3.60
C LEU A 69 -5.42 -4.43 -4.48
N MET A 70 -5.36 -3.91 -5.70
CA MET A 70 -4.26 -4.14 -6.64
C MET A 70 -2.94 -3.65 -6.03
N TYR A 71 -2.90 -2.41 -5.53
CA TYR A 71 -1.70 -1.83 -4.92
C TYR A 71 -1.27 -2.63 -3.68
N SER A 72 -2.21 -2.98 -2.80
CA SER A 72 -1.96 -3.84 -1.64
C SER A 72 -1.29 -5.15 -2.05
N THR A 73 -1.83 -5.83 -3.07
CA THR A 73 -1.34 -7.14 -3.52
C THR A 73 0.06 -7.04 -4.13
N LEU A 74 0.32 -6.06 -4.99
CA LEU A 74 1.64 -5.89 -5.63
C LEU A 74 2.72 -5.54 -4.61
N ILE A 75 2.42 -4.64 -3.67
CA ILE A 75 3.36 -4.25 -2.61
C ILE A 75 3.61 -5.42 -1.65
N GLN A 76 2.56 -6.19 -1.30
CA GLN A 76 2.71 -7.37 -0.46
C GLN A 76 3.58 -8.45 -1.13
N ASN A 77 3.40 -8.69 -2.43
CA ASN A 77 4.20 -9.66 -3.19
C ASN A 77 5.65 -9.22 -3.29
N TYR A 78 5.90 -7.92 -3.44
CA TYR A 78 7.25 -7.36 -3.45
C TYR A 78 8.01 -7.62 -2.15
N THR A 79 7.35 -7.45 -0.99
CA THR A 79 7.97 -7.65 0.31
C THR A 79 8.07 -9.12 0.72
N GLN A 80 7.18 -9.97 0.21
CA GLN A 80 7.14 -11.41 0.52
C GLN A 80 7.96 -12.28 -0.42
N LYS A 81 8.62 -11.72 -1.45
CA LYS A 81 9.34 -12.51 -2.46
C LYS A 81 10.40 -13.41 -1.78
N LYS A 82 10.00 -14.65 -1.48
CA LYS A 82 10.89 -15.71 -1.01
C LYS A 82 11.89 -15.95 -2.13
N ILE A 83 13.18 -15.83 -1.83
CA ILE A 83 14.19 -16.53 -2.60
C ILE A 83 13.81 -18.01 -2.44
N LEU A 84 13.30 -18.63 -3.50
CA LEU A 84 13.26 -20.09 -3.59
C LEU A 84 14.73 -20.52 -3.46
N LYS A 85 15.09 -21.00 -2.27
CA LYS A 85 16.36 -21.68 -2.03
C LYS A 85 16.27 -23.10 -2.57
#